data_AF-A0A422P524-F1
#
_entry.id   AF-A0A422P524-F1
#
_cell.length_a   1.000
_cell.length_b   1.000
_cell.length_c   1.000
_cell.angle_alpha   90.00
_cell.angle_beta   90.00
_cell.angle_gamma   90.00
#
_symmetry.space_group_name_H-M   'P 1'
#
loop_
_entity.id
_entity.type
_entity.pdbx_description
1 polymer ?
#
loop_
_entity_poly.entity_id
_entity_poly.type
_entity_poly.pdbx_seq_one_letter_code
_entity_poly.pdbx_strand_id
1 'polypeptide(L)'
;MTAPQQYARVHSVDLTLQHEKSYQRQTAVNENIHNPNRKHVNMSGHIRYSKKIGLGFKTPKAAVNGKYIDRKCPFTSNVSIRGRILRGVVHSTKMKRSIVIRRDYLHFIRKYQRYQKRHRSLTVHCSPCFDPKPGDEVVVGQ
;
A
#
# COMPACT_ATOMS: atom_id res chain seq x y z
N MET A 1 -11.68 49.03 12.76
CA MET A 1 -10.94 48.11 11.88
C MET A 1 -11.33 46.69 12.27
N THR A 2 -12.31 46.12 11.56
CA THR A 2 -12.82 44.78 11.80
C THR A 2 -11.74 43.76 11.43
N ALA A 3 -11.43 42.84 12.35
CA ALA A 3 -10.52 41.74 12.05
C ALA A 3 -11.02 41.00 10.80
N PRO A 4 -10.14 40.67 9.83
CA PRO A 4 -10.57 39.93 8.66
C PRO A 4 -11.24 38.64 9.14
N GLN A 5 -12.47 38.39 8.67
CA GLN A 5 -13.14 37.11 8.90
C GLN A 5 -12.19 36.01 8.45
N GLN A 6 -11.67 35.24 9.42
CA GLN A 6 -10.89 34.05 9.13
C GLN A 6 -11.83 33.03 8.51
N TYR A 7 -11.97 33.07 7.19
CA TYR A 7 -12.54 31.95 6.46
C TYR A 7 -11.66 30.74 6.81
N ALA A 8 -12.28 29.70 7.36
CA ALA A 8 -11.59 28.45 7.66
C ALA A 8 -10.76 28.07 6.42
N ARG A 9 -9.45 27.83 6.59
CA ARG A 9 -8.57 27.41 5.49
C ARG A 9 -9.17 26.15 4.87
N VAL A 10 -9.90 26.31 3.77
CA VAL A 10 -10.37 25.18 2.96
C VAL A 10 -9.11 24.60 2.33
N HIS A 11 -8.76 23.36 2.69
CA HIS A 11 -7.70 22.64 2.00
C HIS A 11 -8.07 22.51 0.52
N SER A 12 -7.21 23.03 -0.36
CA SER A 12 -7.39 22.92 -1.82
C SER A 12 -7.33 21.46 -2.27
N VAL A 13 -8.17 21.07 -3.21
CA VAL A 13 -8.19 19.72 -3.78
C VAL A 13 -6.89 19.46 -4.54
N ASP A 14 -6.18 18.39 -4.18
CA ASP A 14 -4.98 17.94 -4.89
C ASP A 14 -5.38 17.08 -6.09
N LEU A 15 -5.29 17.65 -7.29
CA LEU A 15 -5.64 16.99 -8.56
C LEU A 15 -4.74 15.78 -8.89
N THR A 16 -3.52 15.71 -8.32
CA THR A 16 -2.64 14.54 -8.51
C THR A 16 -3.16 13.31 -7.75
N LEU A 17 -3.92 13.55 -6.69
CA LEU A 17 -4.56 12.53 -5.87
C LEU A 17 -5.95 12.17 -6.39
N GLN A 18 -6.75 13.21 -6.65
CA GLN A 18 -8.16 13.13 -7.00
C GLN A 18 -8.36 12.94 -8.52
N HIS A 19 -7.86 11.82 -9.04
CA HIS A 19 -7.80 11.56 -10.49
C HIS A 19 -8.88 10.58 -10.99
N GLU A 20 -9.73 10.03 -10.11
CA GLU A 20 -10.84 9.17 -10.51
C GLU A 20 -12.20 9.87 -10.26
N LYS A 21 -13.28 9.28 -10.78
CA LYS A 21 -14.61 9.92 -10.85
C LYS A 21 -15.21 10.32 -9.49
N SER A 22 -14.89 9.59 -8.42
CA SER A 22 -15.38 9.88 -7.07
C SER A 22 -14.25 10.40 -6.20
N TYR A 23 -14.57 11.24 -5.23
CA TYR A 23 -13.57 11.76 -4.29
C TYR A 23 -12.93 10.63 -3.48
N GLN A 24 -11.62 10.45 -3.64
CA GLN A 24 -10.82 9.52 -2.85
C GLN A 24 -10.59 10.10 -1.47
N ARG A 25 -10.94 9.35 -0.42
CA ARG A 25 -10.67 9.70 0.98
C ARG A 25 -10.26 8.48 1.78
N GLN A 26 -9.56 8.68 2.89
CA GLN A 26 -9.33 7.61 3.86
C GLN A 26 -10.57 7.42 4.74
N THR A 27 -10.98 6.17 4.98
CA THR A 27 -12.17 5.90 5.81
C THR A 27 -11.88 6.00 7.31
N ALA A 28 -10.63 5.82 7.72
CA ALA A 28 -10.23 5.78 9.12
C ALA A 28 -10.01 7.18 9.74
N VAL A 29 -9.94 8.23 8.92
CA VAL A 29 -9.74 9.61 9.36
C VAL A 29 -10.73 10.52 8.65
N ASN A 30 -11.16 11.57 9.36
CA ASN A 30 -11.91 12.66 8.74
C ASN A 30 -10.92 13.83 8.51
N GLU A 31 -10.78 14.23 7.25
CA GLU A 31 -9.84 15.25 6.80
C GLU A 31 -10.28 16.67 7.21
N ASN A 32 -11.56 16.87 7.53
CA ASN A 32 -12.14 18.16 7.92
C ASN A 32 -12.17 18.38 9.44
N ILE A 33 -11.42 17.59 10.21
CA ILE A 33 -11.34 17.76 11.66
C ILE A 33 -10.46 18.99 11.98
N HIS A 34 -11.01 19.94 12.73
CA HIS A 34 -10.27 21.15 13.15
C HIS A 34 -9.09 20.83 14.08
N ASN A 35 -9.29 19.92 15.04
CA ASN A 35 -8.28 19.52 16.02
C ASN A 35 -7.95 18.02 15.88
N PRO A 36 -7.08 17.64 14.93
CA PRO A 36 -6.78 16.23 14.69
C PRO A 36 -5.90 15.64 15.79
N ASN A 37 -6.09 14.35 16.05
CA ASN A 37 -5.21 13.61 16.95
C ASN A 37 -3.80 13.53 16.35
N ARG A 38 -2.77 13.94 17.11
CA ARG A 38 -1.35 13.92 16.68
C ARG A 38 -0.88 12.57 16.11
N LYS A 39 -1.48 11.45 16.53
CA LYS A 39 -1.18 10.11 16.00
C LYS A 39 -1.53 9.94 14.51
N HIS A 40 -2.49 10.71 14.03
CA HIS A 40 -3.00 10.67 12.66
C HIS A 40 -2.62 11.93 11.88
N VAL A 41 -1.50 12.56 12.24
CA VAL A 41 -0.95 13.71 11.54
C VAL A 41 0.45 13.33 11.07
N ASN A 42 0.73 13.53 9.79
CA ASN A 42 2.04 13.27 9.23
C ASN A 42 3.04 14.40 9.61
N MET A 43 4.30 14.24 9.23
CA MET A 43 5.32 15.27 9.53
C MET A 43 5.04 16.64 8.90
N SER A 44 4.25 16.69 7.85
CA SER A 44 3.86 17.92 7.13
C SER A 44 2.60 18.57 7.70
N GLY A 45 2.00 18.01 8.76
CA GLY A 45 0.78 18.54 9.36
C GLY A 45 -0.53 18.08 8.69
N HIS A 46 -0.47 17.23 7.67
CA HIS A 46 -1.65 16.67 7.00
C HIS A 46 -2.20 15.48 7.81
N ILE A 47 -3.53 15.43 7.94
CA ILE A 47 -4.23 14.32 8.60
C ILE A 47 -4.08 13.05 7.76
N ARG A 48 -3.40 12.03 8.28
CA ARG A 48 -3.15 10.78 7.58
C ARG A 48 -3.20 9.58 8.51
N TYR A 49 -4.00 8.60 8.12
CA TYR A 49 -4.02 7.29 8.75
C TYR A 49 -2.85 6.44 8.25
N SER A 50 -2.08 5.91 9.20
CA SER A 50 -1.16 4.81 8.97
C SER A 50 -1.24 3.86 10.16
N LYS A 51 -1.05 2.57 9.91
CA LYS A 51 -1.02 1.54 10.95
C LYS A 51 0.24 0.68 10.85
N LYS A 52 0.58 0.07 11.98
CA LYS A 52 1.58 -0.99 12.05
C LYS A 52 0.90 -2.31 11.68
N ILE A 53 1.47 -3.07 10.76
CA ILE A 53 0.86 -4.31 10.26
C ILE A 53 1.09 -5.51 11.20
N GLY A 54 2.11 -5.44 12.05
CA GLY A 54 2.57 -6.58 12.87
C GLY A 54 3.61 -7.44 12.15
N LEU A 55 3.86 -8.65 12.68
CA LEU A 55 4.76 -9.66 12.08
C LEU A 55 6.21 -9.18 11.84
N GLY A 56 6.66 -8.14 12.57
CA GLY A 56 8.00 -7.57 12.44
C GLY A 56 8.23 -6.67 11.22
N PHE A 57 7.22 -6.45 10.36
CA PHE A 57 7.37 -5.58 9.20
C PHE A 57 7.35 -4.10 9.60
N LYS A 58 8.29 -3.34 9.03
CA LYS A 58 8.38 -1.89 9.21
C LYS A 58 7.37 -1.19 8.29
N THR A 59 6.60 -0.26 8.83
CA THR A 59 5.74 0.61 8.03
C THR A 59 6.61 1.53 7.17
N PRO A 60 6.40 1.59 5.84
CA PRO A 60 7.24 2.41 4.97
C PRO A 60 7.01 3.90 5.23
N LYS A 61 8.07 4.71 5.12
CA LYS A 61 7.99 6.18 5.28
C LYS A 61 7.00 6.79 4.29
N ALA A 62 6.91 6.25 3.08
CA ALA A 62 5.94 6.64 2.07
C ALA A 62 4.48 6.40 2.50
N ALA A 63 4.19 5.38 3.34
CA ALA A 63 2.85 5.21 3.89
C ALA A 63 2.52 6.26 4.95
N VAL A 64 3.50 6.68 5.75
CA VAL A 64 3.31 7.67 6.83
C VAL A 64 3.21 9.10 6.29
N ASN A 65 4.08 9.47 5.36
CA ASN A 65 4.19 10.85 4.87
C ASN A 65 3.65 11.05 3.44
N GLY A 66 3.50 9.98 2.66
CA GLY A 66 3.08 10.08 1.26
C GLY A 66 1.64 10.57 1.12
N LYS A 67 1.32 11.05 -0.09
CA LYS A 67 0.02 11.64 -0.41
C LYS A 67 -0.80 10.72 -1.32
N TYR A 68 -0.81 9.41 -1.12
CA TYR A 68 -1.66 8.51 -1.92
C TYR A 68 -2.86 8.02 -1.11
N ILE A 69 -3.95 7.70 -1.81
CA ILE A 69 -5.13 7.06 -1.23
C ILE A 69 -5.36 5.73 -1.94
N ASP A 70 -5.32 4.65 -1.16
CA ASP A 70 -5.57 3.29 -1.63
C ASP A 70 -6.33 2.50 -0.56
N ARG A 71 -7.48 1.94 -0.95
CA ARG A 71 -8.34 1.14 -0.06
C ARG A 71 -7.80 -0.27 0.14
N LYS A 72 -6.92 -0.76 -0.73
CA LYS A 72 -6.34 -2.10 -0.64
C LYS A 72 -4.95 -2.13 0.02
N CYS A 73 -4.41 -0.96 0.39
CA CYS A 73 -3.10 -0.87 1.01
C CYS A 73 -3.11 -1.36 2.47
N PRO A 74 -2.26 -2.33 2.85
CA PRO A 74 -2.25 -2.83 4.22
C PRO A 74 -1.87 -1.74 5.22
N PHE A 75 -1.00 -0.78 4.87
CA PHE A 75 -0.53 0.23 5.83
C PHE A 75 -1.49 1.39 6.07
N THR A 76 -2.29 1.78 5.08
CA THR A 76 -3.11 3.00 5.12
C THR A 76 -4.60 2.73 5.01
N SER A 77 -5.00 1.45 4.98
CA SER A 77 -6.40 1.03 4.87
C SER A 77 -6.77 -0.05 5.88
N ASN A 78 -7.98 -0.60 5.76
CA ASN A 78 -8.49 -1.65 6.64
C ASN A 78 -8.00 -3.08 6.28
N VAL A 79 -7.11 -3.26 5.29
CA VAL A 79 -6.59 -4.59 4.96
C VAL A 79 -5.67 -5.10 6.06
N SER A 80 -5.86 -6.35 6.50
CA SER A 80 -4.99 -7.04 7.45
C SER A 80 -4.29 -8.19 6.76
N ILE A 81 -3.01 -8.39 7.08
CA ILE A 81 -2.22 -9.51 6.55
C ILE A 81 -2.27 -10.65 7.56
N ARG A 82 -2.61 -11.86 7.09
CA ARG A 82 -2.69 -13.04 7.97
C ARG A 82 -2.34 -14.33 7.26
N GLY A 83 -1.79 -15.29 8.00
CA GLY A 83 -1.48 -16.61 7.48
C GLY A 83 -0.15 -16.62 6.73
N ARG A 84 -0.18 -16.94 5.44
CA ARG A 84 1.03 -17.27 4.68
C ARG A 84 1.76 -16.00 4.22
N ILE A 85 3.08 -15.98 4.47
CA ILE A 85 4.01 -15.01 3.89
C ILE A 85 4.84 -15.76 2.84
N LEU A 86 4.81 -15.28 1.60
CA LEU A 86 5.45 -15.90 0.45
C LEU A 86 6.55 -14.98 -0.10
N ARG A 87 7.62 -15.58 -0.61
CA ARG A 87 8.64 -14.89 -1.42
C ARG A 87 8.50 -15.28 -2.88
N GLY A 88 8.69 -14.33 -3.77
CA GLY A 88 8.68 -14.55 -5.21
C GLY A 88 9.35 -13.41 -5.97
N VAL A 89 9.65 -13.65 -7.23
CA VAL A 89 10.26 -12.65 -8.13
C VAL A 89 9.15 -11.95 -8.89
N VAL A 90 9.24 -10.64 -9.04
CA VAL A 90 8.28 -9.87 -9.83
C VAL A 90 8.44 -10.22 -11.30
N HIS A 91 7.35 -10.70 -11.91
CA HIS A 91 7.34 -11.10 -13.31
C HIS A 91 6.77 -10.01 -14.22
N SER A 92 5.71 -9.31 -13.78
CA SER A 92 5.08 -8.26 -14.56
C SER A 92 4.44 -7.20 -13.66
N THR A 93 4.57 -5.93 -14.08
CA THR A 93 4.03 -4.74 -13.41
C THR A 93 3.07 -3.95 -14.30
N LYS A 94 2.58 -4.56 -15.39
CA LYS A 94 1.74 -3.87 -16.39
C LYS A 94 0.36 -3.44 -15.87
N MET A 95 -0.12 -4.04 -14.77
CA MET A 95 -1.44 -3.75 -14.20
C MET A 95 -1.36 -2.59 -13.20
N LYS A 96 -2.36 -1.71 -13.20
CA LYS A 96 -2.42 -0.59 -12.23
C LYS A 96 -2.51 -1.13 -10.80
N ARG A 97 -1.54 -0.75 -9.94
CA ARG A 97 -1.48 -1.09 -8.50
C ARG A 97 -1.53 -2.60 -8.21
N SER A 98 -1.11 -3.44 -9.15
CA SER A 98 -1.02 -4.89 -8.96
C SER A 98 0.14 -5.44 -9.75
N ILE A 99 0.80 -6.44 -9.19
CA ILE A 99 1.95 -7.09 -9.78
C ILE A 99 1.70 -8.59 -9.87
N VAL A 100 2.31 -9.23 -10.87
CA VAL A 100 2.35 -10.68 -10.97
C VAL A 100 3.71 -11.12 -10.46
N ILE A 101 3.72 -11.93 -9.39
CA ILE A 101 4.94 -12.59 -8.92
C ILE A 101 5.01 -13.99 -9.48
N ARG A 102 6.23 -14.48 -9.70
CA ARG A 102 6.52 -15.85 -10.07
C ARG A 102 7.33 -16.50 -8.96
N ARG A 103 6.95 -17.73 -8.63
CA ARG A 103 7.66 -18.59 -7.68
C ARG A 103 8.11 -19.84 -8.39
N ASP A 104 9.40 -19.93 -8.66
CA ASP A 104 10.02 -21.14 -9.17
C ASP A 104 10.33 -22.09 -7.99
N TYR A 105 10.04 -23.37 -8.16
CA TYR A 105 10.30 -24.41 -7.17
C TYR A 105 10.62 -25.74 -7.86
N LEU A 106 11.34 -26.60 -7.15
CA LEU A 106 11.68 -27.94 -7.62
C LEU A 106 10.64 -28.94 -7.12
N HIS A 107 10.03 -29.68 -8.04
CA HIS A 107 9.10 -30.75 -7.72
C HIS A 107 9.79 -32.11 -7.85
N PHE A 108 9.84 -32.88 -6.77
CA PHE A 108 10.47 -34.20 -6.77
C PHE A 108 9.56 -35.26 -7.40
N ILE A 109 10.07 -36.03 -8.38
CA ILE A 109 9.34 -37.14 -9.00
C ILE A 109 9.86 -38.46 -8.41
N ARG A 110 9.07 -39.05 -7.51
CA ARG A 110 9.45 -40.24 -6.72
C ARG A 110 9.91 -41.42 -7.58
N LYS A 111 9.24 -41.69 -8.71
CA LYS A 111 9.58 -42.80 -9.63
C LYS A 111 11.00 -42.70 -10.20
N TYR A 112 11.44 -41.49 -10.54
CA TYR A 112 12.73 -41.27 -11.21
C TYR A 112 13.81 -40.71 -10.27
N GLN A 113 13.47 -40.46 -8.99
CA GLN A 113 14.35 -39.84 -7.99
C GLN A 113 15.03 -38.54 -8.49
N ARG A 114 14.33 -37.76 -9.33
CA ARG A 114 14.82 -36.52 -9.94
C ARG A 114 13.88 -35.35 -9.66
N TYR A 115 14.42 -34.14 -9.70
CA TYR A 115 13.64 -32.91 -9.59
C TYR A 115 13.25 -32.36 -10.97
N GLN A 116 12.01 -31.89 -11.08
CA GLN A 116 11.51 -31.13 -12.21
C GLN A 116 11.34 -29.67 -11.79
N LYS A 117 11.88 -28.73 -12.58
CA LYS A 117 11.62 -27.30 -12.39
C LYS A 117 10.15 -27.00 -12.70
N ARG A 118 9.45 -26.39 -11.74
CA ARG A 118 8.07 -25.91 -11.89
C ARG A 118 7.98 -24.47 -11.43
N HIS A 119 6.91 -23.81 -11.85
CA HIS A 119 6.62 -22.46 -11.39
C HIS A 119 5.13 -22.27 -11.15
N ARG A 120 4.79 -21.31 -10.30
CA ARG A 120 3.43 -20.79 -10.14
C ARG A 120 3.49 -19.27 -10.16
N SER A 121 2.58 -18.66 -10.90
CA SER A 121 2.36 -17.22 -10.88
C SER A 121 1.24 -16.88 -9.90
N LEU A 122 1.36 -15.74 -9.23
CA LEU A 122 0.35 -15.20 -8.33
C LEU A 122 0.18 -13.71 -8.60
N THR A 123 -1.07 -13.26 -8.68
CA THR A 123 -1.41 -11.84 -8.73
C THR A 123 -1.44 -11.29 -7.31
N VAL A 124 -0.79 -10.14 -7.13
CA VAL A 124 -0.58 -9.53 -5.83
C VAL A 124 -0.90 -8.05 -5.92
N HIS A 125 -1.63 -7.52 -4.95
CA HIS A 125 -1.87 -6.08 -4.86
C HIS A 125 -0.57 -5.38 -4.46
N CYS A 126 -0.15 -4.38 -5.25
CA CYS A 126 0.99 -3.55 -4.92
C CYS A 126 0.49 -2.18 -4.48
N SER A 127 0.68 -1.90 -3.19
CA SER A 127 0.39 -0.57 -2.66
C SER A 127 1.31 0.47 -3.28
N PRO A 128 0.81 1.68 -3.58
CA PRO A 128 1.61 2.73 -4.22
C PRO A 128 2.73 3.30 -3.33
N CYS A 129 2.89 2.80 -2.10
CA CYS A 129 4.10 3.05 -1.30
C CYS A 129 5.33 2.27 -1.80
N PHE A 130 5.14 1.29 -2.67
CA PHE A 130 6.20 0.50 -3.28
C PHE A 130 6.18 0.67 -4.79
N ASP A 131 7.37 0.64 -5.38
CA ASP A 131 7.56 0.69 -6.83
C ASP A 131 8.51 -0.45 -7.27
N PRO A 132 8.03 -1.71 -7.26
CA PRO A 132 8.85 -2.85 -7.63
C PRO A 132 9.00 -2.98 -9.14
N LYS A 133 10.18 -3.41 -9.59
CA LYS A 133 10.49 -3.66 -11.01
C LYS A 133 10.50 -5.16 -11.31
N PRO A 134 10.24 -5.57 -12.56
CA PRO A 134 10.39 -6.97 -12.95
C PRO A 134 11.82 -7.46 -12.67
N GLY A 135 11.94 -8.62 -12.02
CA GLY A 135 13.21 -9.17 -11.55
C GLY A 135 13.48 -8.97 -10.06
N ASP A 136 12.78 -8.03 -9.39
CA ASP A 136 12.97 -7.81 -7.97
C ASP A 136 12.40 -8.98 -7.13
N GLU A 137 13.10 -9.34 -6.06
CA GLU A 137 12.56 -10.25 -5.04
C GLU A 137 11.63 -9.50 -4.09
N VAL A 138 10.40 -10.00 -3.92
CA VAL A 138 9.40 -9.41 -3.04
C VAL A 138 8.86 -10.41 -2.03
N VAL A 139 8.51 -9.89 -0.86
CA VAL A 139 7.79 -10.60 0.19
C VAL A 139 6.33 -10.18 0.15
N VAL A 140 5.42 -11.16 0.09
CA VAL A 140 3.99 -10.95 -0.08
C VAL A 140 3.23 -11.67 1.03
N GLY A 141 2.23 -11.01 1.60
CA GLY A 141 1.32 -11.59 2.59
C GLY A 141 -0.07 -11.88 2.01
N GLN A 142 -0.76 -12.84 2.62
CA GLN A 142 -2.17 -13.16 2.37
C GLN A 142 -3.13 -12.20 3.09
#